data_AF-A0ABD3M9Z3-F1
#
_entry.id   AF-A0ABD3M9Z3-F1
#
_cell.length_a   1.000
_cell.length_b   1.000
_cell.length_c   1.000
_cell.angle_alpha   90.00
_cell.angle_beta   90.00
_cell.angle_gamma   90.00
#
_symmetry.space_group_name_H-M   'P 1'
#
loop_
_entity.id
_entity.type
_entity.pdbx_description
1 polymer ?
#
loop_
_entity_poly.entity_id
_entity_poly.type
_entity_poly.pdbx_seq_one_letter_code
_entity_poly.pdbx_strand_id
1 'polypeptide(L)'
;MNMMLYWKQIKTPIMIFGMVLVLKDEMSSLQSIISDINSSSSSTTSRSYLSSSSSSARSLSINLGNGNCEYAHPNYDLSPTVDLHKTLIVGYPSGDKRMIFQQMEALTGLPAKDEWDFEYLGITNHPFIKANYPHHEGVWGWDNVADQVVMVVRNVRKSIVEYHDILWDIGYAKTWHEVSLSSDQLYASTPPVGAFFAWRDLRVMDEILWYGWFIDYWMEGGLLRDIYTHKITTPHHWNMLMMPTVYTRDELDYDIVVGVDTVVTPRYDPHCTNGDVSGGCEPVAVFSAEKLLDATAGPSETAAIADALMNDSRTGQYVIASEAWDCIWEELIQNHKGLKTIYDRPPSAQGVPNFSSEMLTAMITELNRLITKYSGSEWNSKATANRVVSLLTEHKALIQTELNEVNSGRRVLTEKDFLGPKEREARRIQKLKDAKASETTEEDLEQDFTKYFLAIEKKMEENRRAAMKQRALKTARADRLKKRDVKIVNKMLREATTKTS
;
A
#
# COMPACT_ATOMS: atom_id res chain seq x y z
N MET A 1 -66.79 -14.59 -27.71
CA MET A 1 -67.64 -13.39 -27.58
C MET A 1 -67.04 -12.53 -26.47
N ASN A 2 -66.49 -11.37 -26.85
CA ASN A 2 -66.04 -10.18 -26.10
C ASN A 2 -65.28 -10.34 -24.76
N MET A 3 -64.01 -9.94 -24.63
CA MET A 3 -63.39 -8.59 -24.63
C MET A 3 -63.47 -7.82 -23.29
N MET A 4 -62.27 -7.40 -22.84
CA MET A 4 -61.91 -6.19 -22.04
C MET A 4 -62.22 -6.20 -20.52
N LEU A 5 -61.43 -5.61 -19.60
CA LEU A 5 -60.11 -4.93 -19.54
C LEU A 5 -59.78 -4.62 -18.05
N TYR A 6 -58.48 -4.51 -17.73
CA TYR A 6 -57.83 -3.68 -16.66
C TYR A 6 -58.02 -4.04 -15.16
N TRP A 7 -57.10 -3.76 -14.21
CA TRP A 7 -55.62 -3.65 -14.07
C TRP A 7 -55.35 -3.32 -12.57
N LYS A 8 -54.16 -3.66 -12.05
CA LYS A 8 -53.49 -3.23 -10.78
C LYS A 8 -53.94 -3.80 -9.41
N GLN A 9 -53.07 -4.58 -8.78
CA GLN A 9 -52.15 -4.10 -7.70
C GLN A 9 -51.26 -5.26 -7.21
N ILE A 10 -50.00 -5.30 -7.65
CA ILE A 10 -48.95 -6.11 -7.02
C ILE A 10 -48.27 -5.20 -5.99
N LYS A 11 -48.39 -5.56 -4.71
CA LYS A 11 -47.69 -4.91 -3.61
C LYS A 11 -46.24 -5.40 -3.58
N THR A 12 -45.30 -4.49 -3.80
CA THR A 12 -43.88 -4.61 -3.49
C THR A 12 -43.66 -4.48 -1.98
N PRO A 13 -42.79 -5.26 -1.32
CA PRO A 13 -42.26 -4.89 -0.02
C PRO A 13 -41.08 -3.92 -0.21
N ILE A 14 -41.25 -2.73 0.36
CA ILE A 14 -40.23 -1.69 0.53
C ILE A 14 -39.32 -2.15 1.67
N MET A 15 -38.05 -2.46 1.38
CA MET A 15 -36.99 -2.50 2.40
C MET A 15 -36.26 -1.16 2.40
N ILE A 16 -36.76 -0.24 3.22
CA ILE A 16 -36.06 0.93 3.74
C ILE A 16 -36.40 0.94 5.23
N PHE A 17 -35.44 0.68 6.09
CA PHE A 17 -35.25 1.29 7.42
C PHE A 17 -34.08 0.60 8.12
N GLY A 18 -32.96 1.30 8.19
CA GLY A 18 -31.74 0.93 8.91
C GLY A 18 -30.89 2.16 9.19
N MET A 19 -31.56 3.27 9.49
CA MET A 19 -30.98 4.51 9.98
C MET A 19 -32.05 5.14 10.88
N VAL A 20 -31.63 5.63 12.04
CA VAL A 20 -32.46 6.08 13.18
C VAL A 20 -32.88 4.95 14.13
N LEU A 21 -31.93 4.50 14.97
CA LEU A 21 -32.14 4.12 16.39
C LEU A 21 -30.79 3.82 17.07
N VAL A 22 -29.83 4.75 17.01
CA VAL A 22 -28.61 4.71 17.85
C VAL A 22 -28.27 6.14 18.31
N LEU A 23 -29.23 6.80 18.95
CA LEU A 23 -29.00 8.10 19.61
C LEU A 23 -29.72 8.20 20.96
N LYS A 24 -29.95 7.06 21.63
CA LYS A 24 -30.51 7.05 22.99
C LYS A 24 -29.83 6.10 23.98
N ASP A 25 -28.89 5.27 23.52
CA ASP A 25 -28.10 4.37 24.39
C ASP A 25 -26.65 4.82 24.63
N GLU A 26 -26.20 5.93 24.06
CA GLU A 26 -24.86 6.48 24.33
C GLU A 26 -24.80 7.41 25.56
N MET A 27 -25.94 7.75 26.19
CA MET A 27 -25.96 8.57 27.41
C MET A 27 -26.13 7.78 28.71
N SER A 28 -26.47 6.49 28.66
CA SER A 28 -26.49 5.59 29.83
C SER A 28 -25.11 4.93 30.06
N SER A 29 -24.33 4.73 29.00
CA SER A 29 -22.94 4.22 29.04
C SER A 29 -21.95 5.18 29.71
N LEU A 30 -22.13 6.50 29.54
CA LEU A 30 -21.24 7.51 30.15
C LEU A 30 -21.45 7.67 31.67
N GLN A 31 -22.62 7.30 32.22
CA GLN A 31 -22.85 7.32 33.67
C GLN A 31 -22.35 6.04 34.36
N SER A 32 -22.27 4.89 33.68
CA SER A 32 -21.66 3.68 34.26
C SER A 32 -20.13 3.80 34.31
N ILE A 33 -19.51 4.43 33.31
CA ILE A 33 -18.05 4.67 33.30
C ILE A 33 -17.60 5.65 34.41
N ILE A 34 -18.41 6.66 34.74
CA ILE A 34 -18.10 7.59 35.84
C ILE A 34 -18.36 6.97 37.23
N SER A 35 -19.24 5.96 37.32
CA SER A 35 -19.45 5.16 38.52
C SER A 35 -18.28 4.19 38.77
N ASP A 36 -17.77 3.52 37.73
CA ASP A 36 -16.72 2.51 37.84
C ASP A 36 -15.33 3.10 38.16
N ILE A 37 -15.09 4.36 37.80
CA ILE A 37 -13.87 5.10 38.16
C ILE A 37 -13.84 5.45 39.67
N ASN A 38 -15.00 5.52 40.35
CA ASN A 38 -15.09 5.91 41.75
C ASN A 38 -15.27 4.74 42.74
N SER A 39 -15.45 3.49 42.27
CA SER A 39 -15.79 2.36 43.16
C SER A 39 -14.89 1.12 43.09
N SER A 40 -13.78 1.12 42.35
CA SER A 40 -12.94 -0.09 42.20
C SER A 40 -11.54 0.04 42.81
N SER A 41 -11.49 0.35 44.11
CA SER A 41 -10.37 0.01 44.98
C SER A 41 -10.52 -1.44 45.49
N SER A 42 -10.23 -2.46 44.66
CA SER A 42 -9.80 -3.79 45.14
C SER A 42 -9.48 -4.75 43.99
N SER A 43 -8.22 -5.19 43.97
CA SER A 43 -7.70 -6.47 43.47
C SER A 43 -8.17 -6.97 42.10
N THR A 44 -7.42 -6.63 41.05
CA THR A 44 -7.06 -7.59 40.01
C THR A 44 -5.58 -7.40 39.66
N THR A 45 -4.88 -8.53 39.55
CA THR A 45 -3.42 -8.67 39.52
C THR A 45 -2.78 -7.97 38.31
N SER A 46 -2.39 -6.71 38.48
CA SER A 46 -1.36 -6.07 37.68
C SER A 46 0.00 -6.69 38.01
N ARG A 47 0.70 -7.26 37.02
CA ARG A 47 2.15 -7.42 37.09
C ARG A 47 2.77 -6.04 36.91
N SER A 48 2.88 -5.32 38.01
CA SER A 48 3.73 -4.15 38.15
C SER A 48 5.19 -4.61 38.19
N TYR A 49 5.99 -4.20 37.21
CA TYR A 49 7.43 -4.08 37.38
C TYR A 49 7.74 -2.61 37.58
N LEU A 50 8.08 -2.24 38.81
CA LEU A 50 8.78 -1.00 39.11
C LEU A 50 9.81 -1.24 40.21
N SER A 51 10.87 -0.44 40.11
CA SER A 51 12.00 -0.20 41.04
C SER A 51 13.30 -0.92 40.64
N SER A 52 14.46 -0.29 40.50
CA SER A 52 14.89 1.13 40.45
C SER A 52 16.42 1.13 40.35
N SER A 53 17.02 1.74 39.31
CA SER A 53 18.27 2.52 39.39
C SER A 53 18.76 2.94 38.00
N SER A 54 18.91 4.26 37.80
CA SER A 54 19.74 4.98 36.82
C SER A 54 19.90 4.42 35.40
N SER A 55 19.44 5.24 34.44
CA SER A 55 19.44 5.06 32.97
C SER A 55 18.42 4.04 32.46
N SER A 56 17.36 4.55 31.84
CA SER A 56 16.55 3.79 30.88
C SER A 56 17.46 3.50 29.67
N ALA A 57 18.30 2.49 29.82
CA ALA A 57 19.19 2.03 28.78
C ALA A 57 18.34 1.30 27.74
N ARG A 58 18.50 1.71 26.47
CA ARG A 58 18.01 1.02 25.28
C ARG A 58 18.22 -0.49 25.40
N SER A 59 17.23 -1.28 24.98
CA SER A 59 17.47 -2.68 24.62
C SER A 59 17.92 -2.73 23.16
N LEU A 60 19.20 -2.42 22.90
CA LEU A 60 19.82 -2.76 21.61
C LEU A 60 19.93 -4.28 21.54
N SER A 61 19.85 -4.86 20.33
CA SER A 61 20.39 -6.21 20.14
C SER A 61 21.85 -6.21 20.64
N ILE A 62 22.21 -7.20 21.44
CA ILE A 62 23.50 -7.21 22.14
C ILE A 62 24.50 -7.97 21.28
N ASN A 63 25.62 -7.33 20.92
CA ASN A 63 26.73 -8.05 20.32
C ASN A 63 27.45 -8.86 21.40
N LEU A 64 27.44 -10.19 21.29
CA LEU A 64 28.10 -11.10 22.22
C LEU A 64 29.55 -11.42 21.80
N GLY A 65 29.99 -10.89 20.65
CA GLY A 65 31.30 -11.11 20.05
C GLY A 65 31.40 -12.42 19.26
N ASN A 66 32.45 -12.53 18.44
CA ASN A 66 32.72 -13.70 17.60
C ASN A 66 31.55 -14.08 16.66
N GLY A 67 30.84 -13.09 16.12
CA GLY A 67 29.69 -13.33 15.25
C GLY A 67 28.35 -13.55 15.96
N ASN A 68 28.34 -13.61 17.29
CA ASN A 68 27.13 -13.91 18.05
C ASN A 68 26.39 -12.65 18.51
N CYS A 69 25.08 -12.76 18.65
CA CYS A 69 24.22 -11.69 19.11
C CYS A 69 23.07 -12.21 19.98
N GLU A 70 22.48 -11.33 20.77
CA GLU A 70 21.18 -11.53 21.41
C GLU A 70 20.19 -10.52 20.83
N TYR A 71 19.17 -11.02 20.12
CA TYR A 71 18.13 -10.16 19.56
C TYR A 71 17.30 -9.48 20.66
N ALA A 72 17.08 -8.17 20.52
CA ALA A 72 16.16 -7.41 21.34
C ALA A 72 15.15 -6.65 20.48
N HIS A 73 13.90 -6.59 20.96
CA HIS A 73 12.87 -5.75 20.35
C HIS A 73 13.22 -4.26 20.50
N PRO A 74 12.84 -3.40 19.53
CA PRO A 74 13.09 -1.98 19.61
C PRO A 74 12.36 -1.34 20.80
N ASN A 75 12.93 -0.25 21.33
CA ASN A 75 12.25 0.55 22.34
C ASN A 75 11.31 1.57 21.69
N TYR A 76 10.00 1.36 21.84
CA TYR A 76 8.96 2.25 21.30
C TYR A 76 8.88 3.60 22.03
N ASP A 77 9.41 3.70 23.25
CA ASP A 77 9.48 4.96 24.00
C ASP A 77 10.76 5.73 23.65
N LEU A 78 10.70 6.46 22.53
CA LEU A 78 11.78 7.36 22.12
C LEU A 78 11.69 8.71 22.81
N SER A 79 12.82 9.18 23.33
CA SER A 79 12.91 10.56 23.81
C SER A 79 12.68 11.54 22.63
N PRO A 80 11.81 12.55 22.79
CA PRO A 80 11.55 13.55 21.76
C PRO A 80 12.76 14.46 21.51
N THR A 81 13.78 14.42 22.36
CA THR A 81 14.97 15.31 22.27
C THR A 81 16.14 14.69 21.52
N VAL A 82 16.08 13.40 21.17
CA VAL A 82 17.17 12.75 20.42
C VAL A 82 17.02 13.15 18.95
N ASP A 83 18.06 13.77 18.39
CA ASP A 83 18.12 14.05 16.97
C ASP A 83 18.44 12.75 16.21
N LEU A 84 17.47 12.27 15.43
CA LEU A 84 17.56 11.03 14.66
C LEU A 84 17.39 11.36 13.18
N HIS A 85 18.26 10.79 12.35
CA HIS A 85 18.12 10.86 10.90
C HIS A 85 16.97 9.96 10.45
N LYS A 86 15.92 10.55 9.88
CA LYS A 86 14.68 9.83 9.55
C LYS A 86 14.72 9.27 8.13
N THR A 87 14.62 7.96 8.03
CA THR A 87 14.57 7.20 6.78
C THR A 87 13.12 6.89 6.40
N LEU A 88 12.69 7.43 5.26
CA LEU A 88 11.45 7.06 4.60
C LEU A 88 11.66 5.76 3.82
N ILE A 89 10.93 4.72 4.21
CA ILE A 89 10.96 3.40 3.60
C ILE A 89 9.77 3.32 2.65
N VAL A 90 10.05 3.52 1.36
CA VAL A 90 9.04 3.57 0.31
C VAL A 90 9.03 2.26 -0.45
N GLY A 91 7.87 1.86 -0.93
CA GLY A 91 7.68 0.68 -1.75
C GLY A 91 6.22 0.59 -2.17
N TYR A 92 5.93 -0.06 -3.29
CA TYR A 92 4.56 -0.35 -3.67
C TYR A 92 3.83 -1.08 -2.50
N PRO A 93 2.50 -0.94 -2.32
CA PRO A 93 1.76 -1.73 -1.33
C PRO A 93 2.10 -3.21 -1.40
N SER A 94 2.32 -3.84 -0.24
CA SER A 94 2.81 -5.23 -0.18
C SER A 94 4.16 -5.47 -0.87
N GLY A 95 4.98 -4.43 -1.00
CA GLY A 95 6.39 -4.54 -1.37
C GLY A 95 7.29 -5.02 -0.23
N ASP A 96 6.76 -5.70 0.79
CA ASP A 96 7.49 -6.22 1.96
C ASP A 96 8.34 -5.21 2.73
N LYS A 97 7.93 -3.94 2.74
CA LYS A 97 8.55 -2.90 3.59
C LYS A 97 8.67 -3.30 5.06
N ARG A 98 7.76 -4.16 5.54
CA ARG A 98 7.80 -4.71 6.90
C ARG A 98 9.08 -5.48 7.19
N MET A 99 9.53 -6.32 6.27
CA MET A 99 10.79 -7.05 6.42
C MET A 99 11.97 -6.08 6.54
N ILE A 100 11.98 -5.04 5.71
CA ILE A 100 13.07 -4.06 5.68
C ILE A 100 13.09 -3.24 6.97
N PHE A 101 11.96 -2.69 7.41
CA PHE A 101 11.97 -1.89 8.65
C PHE A 101 12.29 -2.76 9.87
N GLN A 102 11.84 -4.02 9.92
CA GLN A 102 12.20 -4.93 11.02
C GLN A 102 13.71 -5.17 11.08
N GLN A 103 14.34 -5.32 9.92
CA GLN A 103 15.80 -5.42 9.84
C GLN A 103 16.47 -4.15 10.36
N MET A 104 15.96 -2.97 9.99
CA MET A 104 16.45 -1.69 10.52
C MET A 104 16.25 -1.57 12.04
N GLU A 105 15.09 -1.99 12.55
CA GLU A 105 14.78 -2.02 13.98
C GLU A 105 15.75 -2.93 14.73
N ALA A 106 16.02 -4.14 14.22
CA ALA A 106 16.90 -5.09 14.88
C ALA A 106 18.38 -4.68 14.86
N LEU A 107 18.81 -4.02 13.78
CA LEU A 107 20.17 -3.47 13.66
C LEU A 107 20.39 -2.29 14.60
N THR A 108 19.35 -1.51 14.94
CA THR A 108 19.51 -0.22 15.64
C THR A 108 18.83 -0.10 17.01
N GLY A 109 17.96 -1.05 17.35
CA GLY A 109 17.02 -1.00 18.48
C GLY A 109 16.02 0.18 18.41
N LEU A 110 15.90 0.84 17.26
CA LEU A 110 15.01 1.99 17.06
C LEU A 110 13.71 1.54 16.37
N PRO A 111 12.54 1.99 16.81
CA PRO A 111 11.25 1.57 16.29
C PRO A 111 10.88 2.25 14.95
N ALA A 112 10.10 1.55 14.14
CA ALA A 112 9.44 2.10 12.97
C ALA A 112 7.99 2.53 13.25
N LYS A 113 7.45 3.37 12.39
CA LYS A 113 6.03 3.75 12.38
C LYS A 113 5.53 3.91 10.94
N ASP A 114 4.25 3.72 10.71
CA ASP A 114 3.68 3.88 9.36
C ASP A 114 3.17 5.29 9.07
N GLU A 115 3.02 5.63 7.78
CA GLU A 115 2.56 6.94 7.31
C GLU A 115 1.19 7.35 7.88
N TRP A 116 0.31 6.38 8.13
CA TRP A 116 -1.04 6.67 8.65
C TRP A 116 -0.97 6.99 10.14
N ASP A 117 -0.12 6.30 10.89
CA ASP A 117 0.13 6.62 12.28
C ASP A 117 0.71 8.04 12.49
N PHE A 118 1.49 8.55 11.53
CA PHE A 118 1.94 9.95 11.57
C PHE A 118 0.78 10.92 11.30
N GLU A 119 -0.08 10.61 10.32
CA GLU A 119 -1.26 11.44 9.98
C GLU A 119 -2.28 11.50 11.12
N TYR A 120 -2.59 10.37 11.76
CA TYR A 120 -3.72 10.27 12.69
C TYR A 120 -3.33 10.34 14.17
N LEU A 121 -2.12 9.90 14.53
CA LEU A 121 -1.62 9.98 15.92
C LEU A 121 -0.63 11.13 16.12
N GLY A 122 -0.26 11.83 15.05
CA GLY A 122 0.65 12.95 15.06
C GLY A 122 2.12 12.58 14.84
N ILE A 123 2.91 13.62 14.58
CA ILE A 123 4.35 13.51 14.33
C ILE A 123 5.07 13.01 15.58
N THR A 124 5.89 11.96 15.42
CA THR A 124 6.66 11.35 16.50
C THR A 124 8.13 11.25 16.14
N ASN A 125 8.99 10.95 17.12
CA ASN A 125 10.43 10.85 16.88
C ASN A 125 10.90 9.52 16.26
N HIS A 126 9.99 8.70 15.70
CA HIS A 126 10.37 7.45 15.05
C HIS A 126 11.26 7.72 13.83
N PRO A 127 12.45 7.08 13.71
CA PRO A 127 13.37 7.31 12.61
C PRO A 127 13.00 6.54 11.34
N PHE A 128 12.21 5.47 11.43
CA PHE A 128 11.85 4.66 10.26
C PHE A 128 10.38 4.86 9.92
N ILE A 129 10.11 5.38 8.72
CA ILE A 129 8.76 5.77 8.30
C ILE A 129 8.35 4.86 7.14
N LYS A 130 7.42 3.95 7.34
CA LYS A 130 6.89 3.08 6.28
C LYS A 130 5.82 3.83 5.48
N ALA A 131 6.05 4.03 4.19
CA ALA A 131 5.13 4.74 3.31
C ALA A 131 4.71 3.96 2.07
N ASN A 132 3.45 4.13 1.65
CA ASN A 132 2.92 3.67 0.37
C ASN A 132 2.70 4.81 -0.62
N TYR A 133 2.79 6.08 -0.20
CA TYR A 133 2.75 7.21 -1.12
C TYR A 133 3.78 7.05 -2.27
N PRO A 134 3.45 7.38 -3.52
CA PRO A 134 2.22 8.03 -4.01
C PRO A 134 1.11 7.06 -4.43
N HIS A 135 1.05 5.83 -3.90
CA HIS A 135 -0.08 4.94 -4.22
C HIS A 135 -1.42 5.54 -3.75
N HIS A 136 -2.53 5.20 -4.41
CA HIS A 136 -3.87 5.72 -4.08
C HIS A 136 -4.41 5.29 -2.70
N GLU A 137 -3.78 4.31 -2.05
CA GLU A 137 -4.02 3.91 -0.66
C GLU A 137 -2.97 4.49 0.31
N GLY A 138 -2.04 5.31 -0.17
CA GLY A 138 -0.98 5.95 0.62
C GLY A 138 -1.28 7.43 0.88
N VAL A 139 -0.67 7.97 1.94
CA VAL A 139 -0.83 9.37 2.34
C VAL A 139 0.52 9.98 2.69
N TRP A 140 0.72 11.26 2.41
CA TRP A 140 1.88 12.01 2.90
C TRP A 140 1.64 12.41 4.37
N GLY A 141 1.83 11.47 5.30
CA GLY A 141 1.48 11.67 6.72
C GLY A 141 2.61 12.23 7.59
N TRP A 142 3.86 12.20 7.13
CA TRP A 142 5.03 12.57 7.94
C TRP A 142 5.43 14.05 7.84
N ASP A 143 4.61 14.88 7.21
CA ASP A 143 4.90 16.31 7.00
C ASP A 143 6.32 16.49 6.43
N ASN A 144 7.20 17.23 7.12
CA ASN A 144 8.55 17.56 6.67
C ASN A 144 9.67 16.92 7.50
N VAL A 145 9.40 15.82 8.21
CA VAL A 145 10.40 15.26 9.13
C VAL A 145 11.35 14.25 8.50
N ALA A 146 11.08 13.79 7.27
CA ALA A 146 11.92 12.78 6.62
C ALA A 146 13.24 13.40 6.14
N ASP A 147 14.33 12.65 6.23
CA ASP A 147 15.63 13.10 5.78
C ASP A 147 16.11 12.38 4.52
N GLN A 148 15.90 11.07 4.41
CA GLN A 148 16.33 10.28 3.26
C GLN A 148 15.26 9.27 2.84
N VAL A 149 15.37 8.79 1.60
CA VAL A 149 14.48 7.76 1.05
C VAL A 149 15.27 6.48 0.77
N VAL A 150 14.74 5.35 1.20
CA VAL A 150 15.14 4.03 0.69
C VAL A 150 13.95 3.37 0.02
N MET A 151 14.18 2.74 -1.13
CA MET A 151 13.10 2.11 -1.90
C MET A 151 13.18 0.59 -1.80
N VAL A 152 12.04 -0.06 -1.56
CA VAL A 152 11.90 -1.50 -1.56
C VAL A 152 11.24 -1.95 -2.85
N VAL A 153 11.92 -2.82 -3.59
CA VAL A 153 11.45 -3.38 -4.86
C VAL A 153 11.21 -4.88 -4.69
N ARG A 154 9.97 -5.29 -4.96
CA ARG A 154 9.51 -6.68 -4.87
C ARG A 154 8.82 -7.08 -6.15
N ASN A 155 8.92 -8.35 -6.54
CA ASN A 155 8.24 -8.91 -7.69
C ASN A 155 6.75 -8.48 -7.77
N VAL A 156 6.38 -7.77 -8.85
CA VAL A 156 5.03 -7.23 -9.08
C VAL A 156 3.94 -8.28 -8.93
N ARG A 157 4.20 -9.53 -9.36
CA ARG A 157 3.27 -10.65 -9.20
C ARG A 157 3.00 -10.94 -7.74
N LYS A 158 4.05 -11.03 -6.90
CA LYS A 158 3.91 -11.30 -5.45
C LYS A 158 3.26 -10.12 -4.74
N SER A 159 3.69 -8.90 -5.06
CA SER A 159 3.12 -7.66 -4.51
C SER A 159 1.62 -7.55 -4.77
N ILE A 160 1.17 -7.85 -5.99
CA ILE A 160 -0.26 -7.80 -6.33
C ILE A 160 -1.05 -8.87 -5.58
N VAL A 161 -0.55 -10.11 -5.48
CA VAL A 161 -1.25 -11.15 -4.70
C VAL A 161 -1.41 -10.71 -3.24
N GLU A 162 -0.31 -10.35 -2.59
CA GLU A 162 -0.37 -9.98 -1.18
C GLU A 162 -1.15 -8.69 -0.94
N TYR A 163 -1.10 -7.72 -1.84
CA TYR A 163 -1.90 -6.49 -1.71
C TYR A 163 -3.40 -6.79 -1.64
N HIS A 164 -3.89 -7.69 -2.50
CA HIS A 164 -5.29 -8.07 -2.45
C HIS A 164 -5.62 -8.90 -1.19
N ASP A 165 -4.71 -9.77 -0.76
CA ASP A 165 -4.89 -10.54 0.49
C ASP A 165 -4.93 -9.63 1.72
N ILE A 166 -4.07 -8.62 1.80
CA ILE A 166 -4.08 -7.62 2.89
C ILE A 166 -5.37 -6.82 2.88
N LEU A 167 -5.83 -6.37 1.71
CA LEU A 167 -7.12 -5.65 1.61
C LEU A 167 -8.29 -6.51 2.10
N TRP A 168 -8.23 -7.82 1.90
CA TRP A 168 -9.20 -8.74 2.47
C TRP A 168 -9.05 -8.89 3.99
N ASP A 169 -7.82 -9.10 4.48
CA ASP A 169 -7.54 -9.28 5.92
C ASP A 169 -8.04 -8.08 6.76
N ILE A 170 -7.95 -6.86 6.22
CA ILE A 170 -8.41 -5.63 6.89
C ILE A 170 -9.88 -5.30 6.59
N GLY A 171 -10.65 -6.23 6.01
CA GLY A 171 -12.06 -6.05 5.72
C GLY A 171 -12.37 -4.94 4.70
N TYR A 172 -11.43 -4.65 3.79
CA TYR A 172 -11.48 -3.54 2.84
C TYR A 172 -11.61 -2.16 3.50
N ALA A 173 -11.15 -2.03 4.75
CA ALA A 173 -11.10 -0.79 5.50
C ALA A 173 -10.52 0.36 4.64
N LYS A 174 -11.12 1.54 4.78
CA LYS A 174 -10.71 2.77 4.07
C LYS A 174 -10.27 3.87 5.01
N THR A 175 -10.27 3.60 6.31
CA THR A 175 -9.84 4.54 7.34
C THR A 175 -8.86 3.86 8.28
N TRP A 176 -7.95 4.66 8.86
CA TRP A 176 -7.01 4.17 9.87
C TRP A 176 -7.72 3.46 11.03
N HIS A 177 -8.84 4.01 11.48
CA HIS A 177 -9.62 3.43 12.58
C HIS A 177 -10.15 2.03 12.24
N GLU A 178 -10.75 1.84 11.06
CA GLU A 178 -11.24 0.53 10.61
C GLU A 178 -10.10 -0.50 10.47
N VAL A 179 -8.93 -0.07 9.96
CA VAL A 179 -7.74 -0.92 9.85
C VAL A 179 -7.25 -1.34 11.23
N SER A 180 -7.22 -0.42 12.21
CA SER A 180 -6.77 -0.71 13.57
C SER A 180 -7.62 -1.76 14.29
N LEU A 181 -8.91 -1.85 13.95
CA LEU A 181 -9.82 -2.87 14.51
C LEU A 181 -9.61 -4.26 13.91
N SER A 182 -8.91 -4.35 12.77
CA SER A 182 -8.70 -5.60 12.03
C SER A 182 -7.23 -6.05 12.00
N SER A 183 -6.34 -5.34 12.71
CA SER A 183 -4.90 -5.62 12.69
C SER A 183 -4.55 -7.04 13.13
N ASP A 184 -5.33 -7.60 14.06
CA ASP A 184 -5.13 -8.96 14.58
C ASP A 184 -5.50 -10.05 13.57
N GLN A 185 -6.27 -9.70 12.52
CA GLN A 185 -6.67 -10.62 11.45
C GLN A 185 -5.61 -10.70 10.34
N LEU A 186 -4.65 -9.77 10.33
CA LEU A 186 -3.61 -9.71 9.30
C LEU A 186 -2.81 -11.02 9.27
N TYR A 187 -2.78 -11.65 8.09
CA TYR A 187 -2.13 -12.95 7.84
C TYR A 187 -2.72 -14.14 8.62
N ALA A 188 -3.88 -14.01 9.27
CA ALA A 188 -4.44 -15.06 10.13
C ALA A 188 -5.03 -16.25 9.33
N SER A 189 -5.56 -16.01 8.13
CA SER A 189 -6.24 -17.04 7.31
C SER A 189 -6.23 -16.67 5.84
N THR A 190 -6.43 -17.61 4.92
CA THR A 190 -6.45 -17.30 3.48
C THR A 190 -7.80 -16.71 3.03
N PRO A 191 -7.81 -15.75 2.07
CA PRO A 191 -9.06 -15.19 1.56
C PRO A 191 -9.98 -16.25 0.90
N PRO A 192 -11.32 -16.13 1.04
CA PRO A 192 -12.29 -17.03 0.44
C PRO A 192 -12.49 -16.77 -1.07
N VAL A 193 -12.94 -17.80 -1.77
CA VAL A 193 -12.92 -17.92 -3.25
C VAL A 193 -14.01 -17.12 -3.99
N GLY A 194 -15.08 -16.67 -3.33
CA GLY A 194 -16.26 -16.10 -4.00
C GLY A 194 -16.07 -14.69 -4.60
N ALA A 195 -16.82 -13.71 -4.10
CA ALA A 195 -16.86 -12.34 -4.62
C ALA A 195 -15.48 -11.63 -4.66
N PHE A 196 -14.51 -12.09 -3.88
CA PHE A 196 -13.16 -11.55 -3.85
C PHE A 196 -12.44 -11.65 -5.19
N PHE A 197 -12.54 -12.77 -5.92
CA PHE A 197 -11.77 -12.97 -7.15
C PHE A 197 -12.25 -12.07 -8.29
N ALA A 198 -13.56 -11.89 -8.44
CA ALA A 198 -14.10 -10.99 -9.46
C ALA A 198 -13.68 -9.53 -9.23
N TRP A 199 -13.72 -9.06 -7.97
CA TRP A 199 -13.29 -7.72 -7.57
C TRP A 199 -11.79 -7.51 -7.78
N ARG A 200 -10.98 -8.47 -7.34
CA ARG A 200 -9.51 -8.48 -7.44
C ARG A 200 -9.05 -8.41 -8.90
N ASP A 201 -9.62 -9.26 -9.75
CA ASP A 201 -9.20 -9.40 -11.16
C ASP A 201 -9.44 -8.13 -11.98
N LEU A 202 -10.43 -7.31 -11.61
CA LEU A 202 -10.71 -6.03 -12.26
C LEU A 202 -9.64 -4.97 -11.99
N ARG A 203 -8.87 -5.11 -10.90
CA ARG A 203 -7.88 -4.11 -10.47
C ARG A 203 -6.47 -4.40 -10.95
N VAL A 204 -6.11 -5.67 -11.11
CA VAL A 204 -4.74 -6.10 -11.47
C VAL A 204 -4.15 -5.30 -12.63
N MET A 205 -4.91 -5.08 -13.70
CA MET A 205 -4.38 -4.41 -14.89
C MET A 205 -3.97 -2.96 -14.63
N ASP A 206 -4.72 -2.25 -13.79
CA ASP A 206 -4.36 -0.89 -13.39
C ASP A 206 -3.24 -0.92 -12.34
N GLU A 207 -3.27 -1.88 -11.40
CA GLU A 207 -2.25 -2.02 -10.36
C GLU A 207 -0.85 -2.36 -10.93
N ILE A 208 -0.78 -3.05 -12.08
CA ILE A 208 0.48 -3.24 -12.82
C ILE A 208 1.10 -1.89 -13.21
N LEU A 209 0.28 -0.95 -13.68
CA LEU A 209 0.75 0.38 -14.09
C LEU A 209 1.10 1.25 -12.87
N TRP A 210 0.32 1.16 -11.79
CA TRP A 210 0.66 1.78 -10.51
C TRP A 210 2.00 1.31 -9.97
N TYR A 211 2.32 0.01 -10.09
CA TYR A 211 3.59 -0.54 -9.67
C TYR A 211 4.77 0.14 -10.38
N GLY A 212 4.73 0.25 -11.71
CA GLY A 212 5.83 0.87 -12.44
C GLY A 212 5.87 2.39 -12.31
N TRP A 213 4.70 3.04 -12.23
CA TRP A 213 4.61 4.47 -11.94
C TRP A 213 5.16 4.83 -10.54
N PHE A 214 4.94 3.97 -9.54
CA PHE A 214 5.52 4.13 -8.20
C PHE A 214 7.05 4.17 -8.24
N ILE A 215 7.66 3.26 -8.99
CA ILE A 215 9.13 3.22 -9.17
C ILE A 215 9.60 4.50 -9.88
N ASP A 216 8.91 4.90 -10.96
CA ASP A 216 9.23 6.13 -11.69
C ASP A 216 9.21 7.36 -10.78
N TYR A 217 8.15 7.50 -9.98
CA TYR A 217 7.98 8.64 -9.07
C TYR A 217 9.19 8.81 -8.16
N TRP A 218 9.60 7.76 -7.43
CA TRP A 218 10.69 7.87 -6.47
C TRP A 218 12.04 8.01 -7.17
N MET A 219 12.33 7.18 -8.16
CA MET A 219 13.60 7.25 -8.89
C MET A 219 13.81 8.58 -9.61
N GLU A 220 12.74 9.27 -10.01
CA GLU A 220 12.79 10.59 -10.64
C GLU A 220 12.55 11.74 -9.67
N GLY A 221 12.71 11.52 -8.36
CA GLY A 221 12.64 12.59 -7.36
C GLY A 221 11.28 13.28 -7.27
N GLY A 222 10.20 12.55 -7.54
CA GLY A 222 8.81 13.04 -7.48
C GLY A 222 8.30 13.67 -8.78
N LEU A 223 8.90 13.35 -9.93
CA LEU A 223 8.45 13.88 -11.22
C LEU A 223 6.99 13.46 -11.52
N LEU A 224 6.16 14.44 -11.87
CA LEU A 224 4.75 14.20 -12.15
C LEU A 224 4.57 13.57 -13.54
N ARG A 225 4.28 12.26 -13.55
CA ARG A 225 3.93 11.51 -14.77
C ARG A 225 2.49 11.04 -14.73
N ASP A 226 1.92 10.86 -15.91
CA ASP A 226 0.70 10.10 -16.08
C ASP A 226 0.96 8.60 -15.89
N ILE A 227 0.05 7.92 -15.18
CA ILE A 227 0.20 6.50 -14.81
C ILE A 227 0.08 5.60 -16.03
N TYR A 228 -0.79 5.96 -16.98
CA TYR A 228 -1.16 5.08 -18.09
C TYR A 228 -0.28 5.23 -19.33
N THR A 229 0.21 6.45 -19.59
CA THR A 229 1.03 6.78 -20.77
C THR A 229 2.49 7.08 -20.43
N HIS A 230 2.81 7.28 -19.15
CA HIS A 230 4.12 7.70 -18.63
C HIS A 230 4.62 9.06 -19.17
N LYS A 231 3.76 9.82 -19.87
CA LYS A 231 4.05 11.19 -20.29
C LYS A 231 4.18 12.09 -19.06
N ILE A 232 5.02 13.12 -19.16
CA ILE A 232 5.07 14.19 -18.16
C ILE A 232 3.70 14.87 -18.11
N THR A 233 3.17 15.11 -16.92
CA THR A 233 1.79 15.60 -16.78
C THR A 233 1.67 16.85 -15.93
N THR A 234 0.48 17.44 -15.93
CA THR A 234 0.19 18.65 -15.17
C THR A 234 -0.17 18.29 -13.72
N PRO A 235 0.05 19.19 -12.75
CA PRO A 235 -0.41 18.97 -11.37
C PRO A 235 -1.92 18.73 -11.28
N HIS A 236 -2.71 19.32 -12.19
CA HIS A 236 -4.15 19.08 -12.22
C HIS A 236 -4.46 17.62 -12.55
N HIS A 237 -3.87 17.11 -13.63
CA HIS A 237 -4.08 15.73 -14.05
C HIS A 237 -3.52 14.73 -13.04
N TRP A 238 -2.33 14.99 -12.50
CA TRP A 238 -1.73 14.18 -11.44
C TRP A 238 -2.66 14.05 -10.21
N ASN A 239 -3.27 15.15 -9.75
CA ASN A 239 -4.21 15.08 -8.63
C ASN A 239 -5.45 14.24 -8.96
N MET A 240 -5.90 14.20 -10.23
CA MET A 240 -7.00 13.34 -10.64
C MET A 240 -6.60 11.87 -10.61
N LEU A 241 -5.40 11.54 -11.10
CA LEU A 241 -4.84 10.18 -11.11
C LEU A 241 -4.72 9.59 -9.69
N MET A 242 -4.39 10.43 -8.71
CA MET A 242 -4.34 10.06 -7.28
C MET A 242 -5.71 9.74 -6.65
N MET A 243 -6.80 9.90 -7.40
CA MET A 243 -8.16 9.63 -6.93
C MET A 243 -8.90 8.62 -7.83
N PRO A 244 -8.41 7.37 -7.96
CA PRO A 244 -9.00 6.36 -8.86
C PRO A 244 -10.41 5.91 -8.44
N THR A 245 -10.83 6.20 -7.21
CA THR A 245 -12.21 5.98 -6.75
C THR A 245 -13.16 7.11 -7.16
N VAL A 246 -12.64 8.24 -7.65
CA VAL A 246 -13.42 9.43 -8.03
C VAL A 246 -13.57 9.55 -9.54
N TYR A 247 -12.51 9.22 -10.29
CA TYR A 247 -12.47 9.38 -11.74
C TYR A 247 -12.41 8.01 -12.44
N THR A 248 -13.11 7.89 -13.58
CA THR A 248 -12.97 6.73 -14.45
C THR A 248 -11.69 6.82 -15.28
N ARG A 249 -11.24 5.69 -15.83
CA ARG A 249 -10.09 5.66 -16.74
C ARG A 249 -10.29 6.58 -17.96
N ASP A 250 -11.48 6.64 -18.52
CA ASP A 250 -11.80 7.51 -19.65
C ASP A 250 -11.77 9.00 -19.26
N GLU A 251 -12.18 9.34 -18.03
CA GLU A 251 -12.07 10.71 -17.50
C GLU A 251 -10.60 11.11 -17.19
N LEU A 252 -9.72 10.13 -17.02
CA LEU A 252 -8.29 10.28 -16.78
C LEU A 252 -7.46 10.17 -18.07
N ASP A 253 -8.11 10.14 -19.24
CA ASP A 253 -7.37 10.08 -20.49
C ASP A 253 -6.49 11.33 -20.63
N TYR A 254 -5.20 11.10 -20.88
CA TYR A 254 -4.21 12.16 -20.95
C TYR A 254 -4.57 13.20 -22.01
N ASP A 255 -5.01 12.78 -23.19
CA ASP A 255 -5.27 13.68 -24.30
C ASP A 255 -6.56 14.47 -24.08
N ILE A 256 -7.52 13.94 -23.29
CA ILE A 256 -8.71 14.67 -22.85
C ILE A 256 -8.36 15.74 -21.80
N VAL A 257 -7.55 15.41 -20.79
CA VAL A 257 -7.29 16.32 -19.65
C VAL A 257 -6.17 17.32 -19.95
N VAL A 258 -5.11 16.88 -20.63
CA VAL A 258 -3.90 17.67 -20.91
C VAL A 258 -3.89 18.23 -22.34
N GLY A 259 -4.40 17.46 -23.31
CA GLY A 259 -4.38 17.81 -24.73
C GLY A 259 -3.25 17.11 -25.50
N VAL A 260 -3.59 16.60 -26.69
CA VAL A 260 -2.71 15.80 -27.57
C VAL A 260 -1.37 16.49 -27.86
N ASP A 261 -1.41 17.78 -28.22
CA ASP A 261 -0.25 18.56 -28.65
C ASP A 261 0.32 19.47 -27.56
N THR A 262 -0.14 19.30 -26.32
CA THR A 262 0.32 20.13 -25.20
C THR A 262 1.71 19.72 -24.76
N VAL A 263 2.69 20.62 -24.94
CA VAL A 263 4.02 20.47 -24.36
C VAL A 263 3.97 20.81 -22.87
N VAL A 264 4.13 19.80 -22.03
CA VAL A 264 4.13 19.96 -20.57
C VAL A 264 5.55 20.16 -20.06
N THR A 265 5.80 21.28 -19.37
CA THR A 265 7.06 21.48 -18.65
C THR A 265 7.14 20.52 -17.46
N PRO A 266 8.29 19.83 -17.25
CA PRO A 266 8.51 18.99 -16.07
C PRO A 266 8.16 19.74 -14.77
N ARG A 267 7.35 19.09 -13.93
CA ARG A 267 7.04 19.53 -12.57
C ARG A 267 7.18 18.35 -11.64
N TYR A 268 7.55 18.66 -10.41
CA TYR A 268 7.73 17.67 -9.35
C TYR A 268 6.67 17.88 -8.29
N ASP A 269 6.42 16.83 -7.51
CA ASP A 269 5.60 16.92 -6.32
C ASP A 269 6.15 18.02 -5.39
N PRO A 270 5.31 18.98 -4.95
CA PRO A 270 5.69 19.97 -3.96
C PRO A 270 6.31 19.35 -2.71
N HIS A 271 5.86 18.18 -2.28
CA HIS A 271 6.45 17.48 -1.14
C HIS A 271 7.94 17.15 -1.38
N CYS A 272 8.30 16.75 -2.59
CA CYS A 272 9.70 16.46 -2.94
C CYS A 272 10.56 17.71 -3.18
N THR A 273 9.95 18.87 -3.44
CA THR A 273 10.67 20.10 -3.80
C THR A 273 10.69 21.17 -2.70
N ASN A 274 9.79 21.10 -1.73
CA ASN A 274 9.71 22.04 -0.61
C ASN A 274 10.64 21.69 0.56
N GLY A 275 11.39 20.58 0.45
CA GLY A 275 12.26 20.09 1.51
C GLY A 275 11.53 19.26 2.57
N ASP A 276 10.33 18.72 2.27
CA ASP A 276 9.63 17.82 3.19
C ASP A 276 10.39 16.49 3.37
N VAL A 277 11.25 16.15 2.40
CA VAL A 277 12.37 15.23 2.55
C VAL A 277 13.67 16.01 2.39
N SER A 278 14.45 16.16 3.45
CA SER A 278 15.60 17.09 3.48
C SER A 278 16.71 16.71 2.48
N GLY A 279 16.96 15.42 2.28
CA GLY A 279 17.87 14.85 1.29
C GLY A 279 17.28 14.66 -0.11
N GLY A 280 16.02 15.04 -0.31
CA GLY A 280 15.28 14.85 -1.56
C GLY A 280 14.60 13.48 -1.66
N CYS A 281 13.72 13.34 -2.65
CA CYS A 281 12.91 12.13 -2.83
C CYS A 281 13.63 10.99 -3.58
N GLU A 282 14.73 11.25 -4.29
CA GLU A 282 15.44 10.17 -4.98
C GLU A 282 16.02 9.18 -3.96
N PRO A 283 15.76 7.87 -4.07
CA PRO A 283 16.26 6.90 -3.10
C PRO A 283 17.79 6.90 -3.04
N VAL A 284 18.34 6.86 -1.82
CA VAL A 284 19.79 6.68 -1.59
C VAL A 284 20.19 5.21 -1.69
N ALA A 285 19.23 4.30 -1.48
CA ALA A 285 19.42 2.85 -1.56
C ALA A 285 18.15 2.14 -2.07
N VAL A 286 18.35 0.98 -2.68
CA VAL A 286 17.28 0.11 -3.19
C VAL A 286 17.44 -1.29 -2.63
N PHE A 287 16.45 -1.76 -1.88
CA PHE A 287 16.45 -3.06 -1.21
C PHE A 287 15.43 -4.02 -1.82
N SER A 288 15.65 -5.31 -1.59
CA SER A 288 14.75 -6.39 -1.97
C SER A 288 14.49 -7.29 -0.78
N ALA A 289 13.24 -7.37 -0.35
CA ALA A 289 12.84 -8.34 0.66
C ALA A 289 13.06 -9.79 0.20
N GLU A 290 12.95 -10.06 -1.11
CA GLU A 290 13.22 -11.39 -1.67
C GLU A 290 14.69 -11.78 -1.52
N LYS A 291 15.62 -10.83 -1.69
CA LYS A 291 17.04 -11.04 -1.39
C LYS A 291 17.28 -11.17 0.11
N LEU A 292 16.59 -10.37 0.93
CA LEU A 292 16.70 -10.46 2.39
C LEU A 292 16.27 -11.82 2.93
N LEU A 293 15.24 -12.43 2.33
CA LEU A 293 14.74 -13.75 2.74
C LEU A 293 15.54 -14.93 2.16
N ASP A 294 16.39 -14.68 1.17
CA ASP A 294 17.21 -15.70 0.57
C ASP A 294 18.37 -16.06 1.49
N ALA A 295 18.61 -17.36 1.72
CA ALA A 295 19.62 -17.80 2.68
C ALA A 295 21.06 -17.44 2.26
N THR A 296 21.30 -17.17 0.97
CA THR A 296 22.63 -16.82 0.44
C THR A 296 22.80 -15.31 0.32
N ALA A 297 21.79 -14.61 -0.19
CA ALA A 297 21.84 -13.16 -0.41
C ALA A 297 21.44 -12.35 0.83
N GLY A 298 20.74 -12.94 1.79
CA GLY A 298 20.18 -12.29 2.97
C GLY A 298 21.20 -11.55 3.85
N PRO A 299 22.34 -12.17 4.19
CA PRO A 299 23.42 -11.48 4.90
C PRO A 299 23.94 -10.24 4.15
N SER A 300 24.12 -10.34 2.83
CA SER A 300 24.55 -9.20 2.01
C SER A 300 23.49 -8.10 1.90
N GLU A 301 22.20 -8.47 1.84
CA GLU A 301 21.11 -7.50 1.86
C GLU A 301 21.04 -6.78 3.22
N THR A 302 21.30 -7.49 4.32
CA THR A 302 21.40 -6.94 5.67
C THR A 302 22.54 -5.94 5.78
N ALA A 303 23.72 -6.27 5.25
CA ALA A 303 24.85 -5.35 5.20
C ALA A 303 24.51 -4.07 4.42
N ALA A 304 23.85 -4.19 3.26
CA ALA A 304 23.43 -3.02 2.48
C ALA A 304 22.42 -2.13 3.23
N ILE A 305 21.52 -2.71 4.03
CA ILE A 305 20.61 -1.97 4.90
C ILE A 305 21.39 -1.24 6.00
N ALA A 306 22.34 -1.93 6.65
CA ALA A 306 23.17 -1.34 7.70
C ALA A 306 24.03 -0.18 7.15
N ASP A 307 24.67 -0.35 5.99
CA ASP A 307 25.49 0.67 5.33
C ASP A 307 24.67 1.93 5.02
N ALA A 308 23.43 1.79 4.55
CA ALA A 308 22.56 2.94 4.30
C ALA A 308 22.23 3.73 5.59
N LEU A 309 22.10 3.04 6.73
CA LEU A 309 21.85 3.68 8.03
C LEU A 309 23.10 4.35 8.61
N MET A 310 24.29 3.82 8.33
CA MET A 310 25.56 4.34 8.83
C MET A 310 26.01 5.64 8.13
N ASN A 311 25.36 6.04 7.03
CA ASN A 311 25.70 7.25 6.28
C ASN A 311 25.46 8.57 7.06
N ASP A 312 24.64 8.56 8.10
CA ASP A 312 24.40 9.72 8.98
C ASP A 312 24.63 9.33 10.45
N SER A 313 25.45 10.08 11.17
CA SER A 313 25.85 9.74 12.55
C SER A 313 24.69 9.81 13.55
N ARG A 314 23.62 10.57 13.27
CA ARG A 314 22.45 10.69 14.16
C ARG A 314 21.77 9.35 14.38
N THR A 315 21.64 8.54 13.32
CA THR A 315 21.07 7.19 13.39
C THR A 315 22.16 6.10 13.33
N GLY A 316 23.21 6.29 12.55
CA GLY A 316 24.29 5.34 12.32
C GLY A 316 25.05 4.91 13.58
N GLN A 317 25.17 5.79 14.57
CA GLN A 317 25.77 5.47 15.88
C GLN A 317 25.05 4.35 16.64
N TYR A 318 23.84 3.99 16.22
CA TYR A 318 23.02 2.97 16.85
C TYR A 318 23.05 1.63 16.15
N VAL A 319 23.64 1.56 14.94
CA VAL A 319 23.82 0.32 14.21
C VAL A 319 24.78 -0.58 15.00
N ILE A 320 24.34 -1.80 15.31
CA ILE A 320 25.15 -2.83 15.97
C ILE A 320 26.41 -3.12 15.14
N ALA A 321 27.50 -3.51 15.81
CA ALA A 321 28.76 -3.82 15.16
C ALA A 321 28.59 -4.85 14.01
N SER A 322 29.35 -4.66 12.92
CA SER A 322 29.18 -5.43 11.69
C SER A 322 29.40 -6.92 11.83
N GLU A 323 30.23 -7.34 12.79
CA GLU A 323 30.40 -8.74 13.12
C GLU A 323 29.11 -9.43 13.58
N ALA A 324 28.10 -8.70 14.07
CA ALA A 324 26.85 -9.26 14.54
C ALA A 324 25.72 -9.26 13.49
N TRP A 325 25.91 -8.66 12.31
CA TRP A 325 24.84 -8.48 11.32
C TRP A 325 24.25 -9.79 10.82
N ASP A 326 25.09 -10.79 10.56
CA ASP A 326 24.65 -12.11 10.11
C ASP A 326 23.78 -12.80 11.17
N CYS A 327 24.16 -12.69 12.45
CA CYS A 327 23.33 -13.19 13.54
C CYS A 327 21.99 -12.47 13.64
N ILE A 328 21.95 -11.14 13.46
CA ILE A 328 20.66 -10.40 13.43
C ILE A 328 19.76 -10.90 12.30
N TRP A 329 20.35 -11.16 11.14
CA TRP A 329 19.63 -11.74 10.01
C TRP A 329 19.09 -13.14 10.34
N GLU A 330 19.90 -14.04 10.92
CA GLU A 330 19.45 -15.38 11.34
C GLU A 330 18.29 -15.30 12.34
N GLU A 331 18.40 -14.43 13.34
CA GLU A 331 17.39 -14.26 14.39
C GLU A 331 16.04 -13.78 13.85
N LEU A 332 16.06 -12.82 12.93
CA LEU A 332 14.84 -12.29 12.33
C LEU A 332 14.26 -13.22 11.26
N ILE A 333 15.11 -13.72 10.37
CA ILE A 333 14.68 -14.38 9.13
C ILE A 333 14.55 -15.89 9.30
N GLN A 334 15.54 -16.55 9.90
CA GLN A 334 15.51 -18.01 10.09
C GLN A 334 14.74 -18.40 11.36
N ASN A 335 14.91 -17.64 12.44
CA ASN A 335 14.29 -17.92 13.74
C ASN A 335 12.96 -17.19 13.93
N HIS A 336 12.50 -16.41 12.95
CA HIS A 336 11.19 -15.75 12.93
C HIS A 336 10.91 -14.89 14.19
N LYS A 337 11.92 -14.22 14.77
CA LYS A 337 11.73 -13.38 15.97
C LYS A 337 11.06 -12.02 15.70
N GLY A 338 10.86 -11.67 14.43
CA GLY A 338 10.18 -10.44 14.00
C GLY A 338 8.66 -10.45 14.20
N LEU A 339 8.01 -9.35 13.83
CA LEU A 339 6.53 -9.29 13.71
C LEU A 339 6.06 -10.20 12.59
N LYS A 340 4.81 -10.67 12.68
CA LYS A 340 4.16 -11.46 11.64
C LYS A 340 4.16 -10.79 10.27
N THR A 341 4.38 -11.61 9.25
CA THR A 341 4.49 -11.27 7.83
C THR A 341 3.64 -12.23 7.01
N ILE A 342 3.59 -12.02 5.70
CA ILE A 342 2.90 -12.94 4.78
C ILE A 342 3.46 -14.37 4.84
N TYR A 343 4.73 -14.54 5.22
CA TYR A 343 5.39 -15.83 5.32
C TYR A 343 4.90 -16.65 6.52
N ASP A 344 4.27 -15.99 7.49
CA ASP A 344 3.62 -16.62 8.64
C ASP A 344 2.15 -17.00 8.36
N ARG A 345 1.62 -16.63 7.19
CA ARG A 345 0.25 -17.01 6.79
C ARG A 345 0.19 -18.54 6.64
N PRO A 346 -0.84 -19.21 7.22
CA PRO A 346 -1.04 -20.63 7.01
C PRO A 346 -1.12 -20.97 5.50
N PRO A 347 -0.50 -22.08 5.06
CA PRO A 347 -0.50 -22.44 3.65
C PRO A 347 -1.93 -22.62 3.14
N SER A 348 -2.19 -22.02 1.98
CA SER A 348 -3.45 -22.20 1.26
C SER A 348 -3.60 -23.66 0.84
N ALA A 349 -4.71 -24.31 1.24
CA ALA A 349 -5.08 -25.63 0.73
C ALA A 349 -5.29 -25.62 -0.80
N GLN A 350 -5.47 -24.44 -1.40
CA GLN A 350 -5.69 -24.23 -2.82
C GLN A 350 -4.41 -23.82 -3.58
N GLY A 351 -3.27 -23.70 -2.89
CA GLY A 351 -2.00 -23.24 -3.47
C GLY A 351 -1.97 -21.74 -3.75
N VAL A 352 -0.90 -21.31 -4.44
CA VAL A 352 -0.72 -19.92 -4.88
C VAL A 352 -1.49 -19.72 -6.20
N PRO A 353 -2.36 -18.71 -6.30
CA PRO A 353 -3.10 -18.46 -7.54
C PRO A 353 -2.17 -18.11 -8.69
N ASN A 354 -2.54 -18.55 -9.89
CA ASN A 354 -1.87 -18.27 -11.16
C ASN A 354 -2.41 -16.98 -11.78
N PHE A 355 -1.72 -16.46 -12.79
CA PHE A 355 -2.20 -15.34 -13.60
C PHE A 355 -2.49 -15.75 -15.04
N SER A 356 -3.53 -15.14 -15.62
CA SER A 356 -3.83 -15.25 -17.05
C SER A 356 -2.69 -14.69 -17.92
N SER A 357 -2.59 -15.22 -19.15
CA SER A 357 -1.57 -14.85 -20.13
C SER A 357 -1.54 -13.34 -20.40
N GLU A 358 -2.71 -12.68 -20.44
CA GLU A 358 -2.80 -11.24 -20.66
C GLU A 358 -2.21 -10.43 -19.49
N MET A 359 -2.44 -10.85 -18.24
CA MET A 359 -1.93 -10.16 -17.06
C MET A 359 -0.42 -10.34 -16.94
N LEU A 360 0.08 -11.56 -17.17
CA LEU A 360 1.52 -11.85 -17.19
C LEU A 360 2.24 -11.04 -18.28
N THR A 361 1.63 -10.93 -19.46
CA THR A 361 2.15 -10.11 -20.57
C THR A 361 2.21 -8.63 -20.19
N ALA A 362 1.17 -8.11 -19.52
CA ALA A 362 1.14 -6.72 -19.05
C ALA A 362 2.22 -6.45 -17.99
N MET A 363 2.42 -7.36 -17.03
CA MET A 363 3.53 -7.28 -16.07
C MET A 363 4.88 -7.24 -16.77
N ILE A 364 5.14 -8.15 -17.71
CA ILE A 364 6.40 -8.20 -18.46
C ILE A 364 6.61 -6.92 -19.27
N THR A 365 5.56 -6.39 -19.87
CA THR A 365 5.61 -5.13 -20.64
C THR A 365 6.03 -3.98 -19.75
N GLU A 366 5.44 -3.86 -18.57
CA GLU A 366 5.77 -2.81 -17.61
C GLU A 366 7.20 -2.96 -17.06
N LEU A 367 7.61 -4.18 -16.73
CA LEU A 367 8.98 -4.45 -16.31
C LEU A 367 9.99 -4.13 -17.41
N ASN A 368 9.70 -4.46 -18.67
CA ASN A 368 10.56 -4.10 -19.79
C ASN A 368 10.71 -2.58 -19.93
N ARG A 369 9.62 -1.83 -19.79
CA ARG A 369 9.65 -0.36 -19.86
C ARG A 369 10.61 0.22 -18.83
N LEU A 370 10.50 -0.22 -17.57
CA LEU A 370 11.37 0.21 -16.47
C LEU A 370 12.83 -0.20 -16.70
N ILE A 371 13.08 -1.46 -17.08
CA ILE A 371 14.42 -1.99 -17.38
C ILE A 371 15.07 -1.15 -18.49
N THR A 372 14.35 -0.93 -19.60
CA THR A 372 14.85 -0.13 -20.72
C THR A 372 15.19 1.29 -20.29
N LYS A 373 14.32 1.95 -19.52
CA LYS A 373 14.57 3.31 -19.03
C LYS A 373 15.79 3.38 -18.11
N TYR A 374 15.83 2.57 -17.07
CA TYR A 374 16.88 2.64 -16.04
C TYR A 374 18.21 2.01 -16.45
N SER A 375 18.24 1.23 -17.54
CA SER A 375 19.49 0.81 -18.20
C SER A 375 20.04 1.86 -19.19
N GLY A 376 19.26 2.92 -19.47
CA GLY A 376 19.63 3.99 -20.38
C GLY A 376 20.81 4.83 -19.87
N SER A 377 21.45 5.57 -20.78
CA SER A 377 22.66 6.37 -20.49
C SER A 377 22.47 7.45 -19.43
N GLU A 378 21.23 7.92 -19.22
CA GLU A 378 20.90 8.89 -18.17
C GLU A 378 20.95 8.28 -16.76
N TRP A 379 20.80 6.95 -16.65
CA TRP A 379 20.57 6.25 -15.38
C TRP A 379 21.66 5.23 -15.04
N ASN A 380 22.32 4.65 -16.04
CA ASN A 380 23.23 3.51 -15.86
C ASN A 380 24.50 3.78 -15.02
N SER A 381 24.79 5.05 -14.72
CA SER A 381 25.86 5.43 -13.79
C SER A 381 25.42 5.43 -12.32
N LYS A 382 24.11 5.45 -12.05
CA LYS A 382 23.55 5.46 -10.69
C LYS A 382 23.46 4.03 -10.15
N ALA A 383 24.05 3.80 -8.99
CA ALA A 383 24.02 2.49 -8.32
C ALA A 383 22.59 2.02 -8.03
N THR A 384 21.70 2.93 -7.62
CA THR A 384 20.29 2.65 -7.34
C THR A 384 19.53 2.22 -8.59
N ALA A 385 19.75 2.88 -9.73
CA ALA A 385 19.15 2.48 -11.00
C ALA A 385 19.64 1.10 -11.47
N ASN A 386 20.94 0.84 -11.36
CA ASN A 386 21.52 -0.47 -11.68
C ASN A 386 20.94 -1.57 -10.78
N ARG A 387 20.71 -1.27 -9.50
CA ARG A 387 20.07 -2.18 -8.56
C ARG A 387 18.62 -2.45 -8.93
N VAL A 388 17.84 -1.44 -9.29
CA VAL A 388 16.46 -1.60 -9.82
C VAL A 388 16.48 -2.51 -11.05
N VAL A 389 17.33 -2.24 -12.04
CA VAL A 389 17.43 -3.04 -13.27
C VAL A 389 17.73 -4.51 -12.96
N SER A 390 18.67 -4.77 -12.05
CA SER A 390 19.01 -6.13 -11.63
C SER A 390 17.79 -6.86 -11.07
N LEU A 391 17.09 -6.25 -10.11
CA LEU A 391 15.93 -6.86 -9.46
C LEU A 391 14.79 -7.09 -10.44
N LEU A 392 14.46 -6.09 -11.27
CA LEU A 392 13.37 -6.20 -12.24
C LEU A 392 13.67 -7.25 -13.33
N THR A 393 14.94 -7.45 -13.70
CA THR A 393 15.36 -8.48 -14.66
C THR A 393 15.11 -9.89 -14.09
N GLU A 394 15.46 -10.11 -12.82
CA GLU A 394 15.16 -11.37 -12.12
C GLU A 394 13.64 -11.61 -12.02
N HIS A 395 12.88 -10.59 -11.62
CA HIS A 395 11.42 -10.70 -11.52
C HIS A 395 10.77 -11.02 -12.86
N LYS A 396 11.22 -10.38 -13.94
CA LYS A 396 10.75 -10.64 -15.31
C LYS A 396 11.01 -12.09 -15.72
N ALA A 397 12.18 -12.65 -15.40
CA ALA A 397 12.50 -14.04 -15.76
C ALA A 397 11.53 -15.05 -15.12
N LEU A 398 11.15 -14.82 -13.86
CA LEU A 398 10.16 -15.64 -13.15
C LEU A 398 8.77 -15.54 -13.81
N ILE A 399 8.31 -14.33 -14.11
CA ILE A 399 7.00 -14.09 -14.74
C ILE A 399 6.97 -14.65 -16.17
N GLN A 400 8.07 -14.54 -16.92
CA GLN A 400 8.21 -15.12 -18.25
C GLN A 400 8.11 -16.65 -18.23
N THR A 401 8.66 -17.28 -17.18
CA THR A 401 8.55 -18.73 -17.00
C THR A 401 7.09 -19.12 -16.80
N GLU A 402 6.36 -18.44 -15.90
CA GLU A 402 4.92 -18.69 -15.70
C GLU A 402 4.12 -18.46 -16.98
N LEU A 403 4.40 -17.40 -17.75
CA LEU A 403 3.73 -17.12 -19.02
C LEU A 403 3.92 -18.26 -20.02
N ASN A 404 5.13 -18.81 -20.12
CA ASN A 404 5.43 -19.94 -21.00
C ASN A 404 4.66 -21.20 -20.58
N GLU A 405 4.51 -21.45 -19.28
CA GLU A 405 3.76 -22.59 -18.75
C GLU A 405 2.25 -22.45 -18.99
N VAL A 406 1.70 -21.25 -18.83
CA VAL A 406 0.29 -20.95 -19.12
C VAL A 406 0.01 -21.12 -20.61
N ASN A 407 0.85 -20.53 -21.48
CA ASN A 407 0.67 -20.61 -22.93
C ASN A 407 0.85 -22.03 -23.50
N SER A 408 1.70 -22.85 -22.88
CA SER A 408 1.89 -24.26 -23.28
C SER A 408 0.82 -25.21 -22.72
N GLY A 409 -0.07 -24.72 -21.85
CA GLY A 409 -1.04 -25.56 -21.13
C GLY A 409 -0.45 -26.42 -20.02
N ARG A 410 0.86 -26.29 -19.74
CA ARG A 410 1.50 -26.97 -18.58
C ARG A 410 0.91 -26.46 -17.26
N ARG A 411 0.55 -25.17 -17.21
CA ARG A 411 -0.14 -24.55 -16.08
C ARG A 411 -1.58 -24.24 -16.50
N VAL A 412 -2.51 -25.06 -16.02
CA VAL A 412 -3.93 -24.94 -16.36
C VAL A 412 -4.61 -23.96 -15.41
N LEU A 413 -5.24 -22.93 -15.99
CA LEU A 413 -5.95 -21.89 -15.27
C LEU A 413 -7.38 -22.34 -14.88
N THR A 414 -7.76 -22.04 -13.65
CA THR A 414 -9.04 -22.31 -13.01
C THR A 414 -9.78 -21.01 -12.70
N GLU A 415 -11.03 -21.09 -12.24
CA GLU A 415 -11.80 -19.91 -11.79
C GLU A 415 -11.24 -19.24 -10.53
N LYS A 416 -10.28 -19.89 -9.85
CA LYS A 416 -9.66 -19.37 -8.64
C LYS A 416 -8.42 -18.51 -8.93
N ASP A 417 -7.91 -18.62 -10.16
CA ASP A 417 -6.75 -17.88 -10.62
C ASP A 417 -7.11 -16.43 -10.97
N PHE A 418 -6.11 -15.59 -11.17
CA PHE A 418 -6.30 -14.22 -11.63
C PHE A 418 -6.59 -14.21 -13.12
N LEU A 419 -7.86 -13.95 -13.47
CA LEU A 419 -8.33 -13.98 -14.86
C LEU A 419 -8.60 -12.57 -15.34
N GLY A 420 -7.79 -12.09 -16.29
CA GLY A 420 -8.01 -10.78 -16.87
C GLY A 420 -9.32 -10.68 -17.66
N PRO A 421 -9.69 -9.48 -18.12
CA PRO A 421 -10.94 -9.25 -18.83
C PRO A 421 -11.10 -10.11 -20.10
N LYS A 422 -10.03 -10.32 -20.88
CA LYS A 422 -10.11 -11.12 -22.12
C LYS A 422 -10.22 -12.61 -21.80
N GLU A 423 -9.48 -13.10 -20.82
CA GLU A 423 -9.54 -14.50 -20.39
C GLU A 423 -10.93 -14.86 -19.83
N ARG A 424 -11.51 -13.98 -19.01
CA ARG A 424 -12.87 -14.16 -18.49
C ARG A 424 -13.91 -14.19 -19.62
N GLU A 425 -13.79 -13.28 -20.58
CA GLU A 425 -14.72 -13.25 -21.72
C GLU A 425 -14.57 -14.50 -22.60
N ALA A 426 -13.34 -14.94 -22.86
CA ALA A 426 -13.09 -16.18 -23.61
C ALA A 426 -13.73 -17.40 -22.92
N ARG A 427 -13.57 -17.52 -21.60
CA ARG A 427 -14.19 -18.59 -20.81
C ARG A 427 -15.71 -18.50 -20.81
N ARG A 428 -16.28 -17.29 -20.71
CA ARG A 428 -17.73 -17.07 -20.78
C ARG A 428 -18.29 -17.55 -22.11
N ILE A 429 -17.63 -17.19 -23.22
CA ILE A 429 -18.02 -17.65 -24.56
C ILE A 429 -17.90 -19.17 -24.67
N GLN A 430 -16.85 -19.78 -24.11
CA GLN A 430 -16.68 -21.23 -24.15
C GLN A 430 -17.79 -21.95 -23.38
N LYS A 431 -18.11 -21.52 -22.15
CA LYS A 431 -19.23 -22.07 -21.36
C LYS A 431 -20.56 -21.99 -22.11
N LEU A 432 -20.82 -20.88 -22.81
CA LEU A 432 -22.03 -20.72 -23.63
C LEU A 432 -22.07 -21.67 -24.82
N LYS A 433 -20.92 -22.02 -25.40
CA LYS A 433 -20.84 -23.02 -26.48
C LYS A 433 -21.08 -24.42 -25.92
N ASP A 434 -20.46 -24.74 -24.78
CA ASP A 434 -20.60 -26.05 -24.14
C ASP A 434 -22.04 -26.30 -23.68
N ALA A 435 -22.70 -25.28 -23.11
CA ALA A 435 -24.10 -25.34 -22.72
C ALA A 435 -25.07 -25.45 -23.91
N LYS A 436 -24.71 -24.95 -25.09
CA LYS A 436 -25.48 -25.14 -26.33
C LYS A 436 -25.24 -26.49 -26.99
N ALA A 437 -24.08 -27.10 -26.77
CA ALA A 437 -23.72 -28.41 -27.32
C ALA A 437 -24.29 -29.57 -26.48
N SER A 438 -24.51 -29.35 -25.18
CA SER A 438 -25.35 -30.20 -24.34
C SER A 438 -26.81 -29.79 -24.57
N GLU A 439 -27.65 -30.67 -25.13
CA GLU A 439 -29.09 -30.41 -25.37
C GLU A 439 -29.83 -30.06 -24.07
N THR A 440 -29.75 -28.80 -23.66
CA THR A 440 -30.45 -28.25 -22.50
C THR A 440 -31.62 -27.45 -23.05
N THR A 441 -32.83 -27.78 -22.63
CA THR A 441 -34.10 -27.20 -23.09
C THR A 441 -34.09 -25.67 -23.02
N GLU A 442 -34.71 -25.01 -24.01
CA GLU A 442 -34.78 -23.53 -24.14
C GLU A 442 -35.27 -22.81 -22.88
N GLU A 443 -35.96 -23.49 -21.94
CA GLU A 443 -36.39 -22.94 -20.65
C GLU A 443 -35.25 -22.64 -19.66
N ASP A 444 -34.08 -23.30 -19.74
CA ASP A 444 -32.93 -23.04 -18.85
C ASP A 444 -32.05 -21.87 -19.33
N LEU A 445 -32.25 -21.39 -20.57
CA LEU A 445 -31.48 -20.29 -21.17
C LEU A 445 -32.13 -18.91 -20.98
N GLU A 446 -33.35 -18.83 -20.43
CA GLU A 446 -34.18 -17.61 -20.51
C GLU A 446 -34.23 -16.72 -19.25
N GLN A 447 -33.37 -16.92 -18.25
CA GLN A 447 -33.23 -15.94 -17.15
C GLN A 447 -31.77 -15.70 -16.71
N ASP A 448 -30.89 -15.43 -17.68
CA ASP A 448 -29.58 -14.87 -17.36
C ASP A 448 -29.69 -13.39 -16.96
N PHE A 449 -30.08 -13.15 -15.71
CA PHE A 449 -30.08 -11.83 -15.10
C PHE A 449 -28.67 -11.27 -14.88
N THR A 450 -27.58 -11.95 -15.27
CA THR A 450 -26.21 -11.46 -15.07
C THR A 450 -26.02 -10.10 -15.75
N LYS A 451 -26.55 -9.88 -16.96
CA LYS A 451 -26.50 -8.55 -17.59
C LYS A 451 -27.26 -7.49 -16.79
N TYR A 452 -28.38 -7.85 -16.18
CA TYR A 452 -29.18 -6.97 -15.34
C TYR A 452 -28.46 -6.65 -14.02
N PHE A 453 -27.90 -7.65 -13.34
CA PHE A 453 -27.13 -7.45 -12.11
C PHE A 453 -25.82 -6.72 -12.37
N LEU A 454 -25.09 -7.01 -13.45
CA LEU A 454 -23.91 -6.23 -13.87
C LEU A 454 -24.27 -4.77 -14.18
N ALA A 455 -25.45 -4.53 -14.79
CA ALA A 455 -25.93 -3.16 -15.03
C ALA A 455 -26.31 -2.45 -13.72
N ILE A 456 -26.90 -3.16 -12.75
CA ILE A 456 -27.19 -2.62 -11.42
C ILE A 456 -25.90 -2.33 -10.65
N GLU A 457 -24.95 -3.25 -10.63
CA GLU A 457 -23.64 -3.08 -9.99
C GLU A 457 -22.90 -1.89 -10.59
N LYS A 458 -22.88 -1.78 -11.93
CA LYS A 458 -22.31 -0.64 -12.63
C LYS A 458 -23.00 0.67 -12.20
N LYS A 459 -24.33 0.69 -12.13
CA LYS A 459 -25.09 1.87 -11.70
C LYS A 459 -24.86 2.23 -10.21
N MET A 460 -24.74 1.23 -9.34
CA MET A 460 -24.41 1.43 -7.93
C MET A 460 -23.00 2.01 -7.78
N GLU A 461 -22.05 1.49 -8.54
CA GLU A 461 -20.68 1.98 -8.57
C GLU A 461 -20.62 3.42 -9.11
N GLU A 462 -21.33 3.73 -10.20
CA GLU A 462 -21.47 5.10 -10.72
C GLU A 462 -22.04 6.07 -9.65
N ASN A 463 -23.08 5.65 -8.93
CA ASN A 463 -23.67 6.45 -7.85
C ASN A 463 -22.67 6.65 -6.68
N ARG A 464 -21.94 5.61 -6.30
CA ARG A 464 -20.92 5.67 -5.24
C ARG A 464 -19.79 6.61 -5.64
N ARG A 465 -19.32 6.54 -6.88
CA ARG A 465 -18.33 7.47 -7.45
C ARG A 465 -18.82 8.90 -7.48
N ALA A 466 -20.06 9.14 -7.89
CA ALA A 466 -20.65 10.48 -7.87
C ALA A 466 -20.68 11.07 -6.45
N ALA A 467 -21.03 10.26 -5.45
CA ALA A 467 -20.98 10.67 -4.04
C ALA A 467 -19.55 10.95 -3.56
N MET A 468 -18.58 10.11 -3.92
CA MET A 468 -17.17 10.32 -3.61
C MET A 468 -16.61 11.57 -4.29
N LYS A 469 -16.97 11.84 -5.55
CA LYS A 469 -16.61 13.06 -6.30
C LYS A 469 -17.11 14.32 -5.60
N GLN A 470 -18.37 14.31 -5.14
CA GLN A 470 -18.92 15.42 -4.35
C GLN A 470 -18.17 15.61 -3.03
N ARG A 471 -17.79 14.52 -2.34
CA ARG A 471 -17.00 14.60 -1.10
C ARG A 471 -15.59 15.12 -1.36
N ALA A 472 -14.88 14.58 -2.35
CA ALA A 472 -13.53 14.99 -2.74
C ALA A 472 -13.49 16.49 -3.11
N LEU A 473 -14.46 16.96 -3.89
CA LEU A 473 -14.58 18.39 -4.23
C LEU A 473 -14.81 19.27 -2.99
N LYS A 474 -15.62 18.81 -2.02
CA LYS A 474 -15.84 19.52 -0.75
C LYS A 474 -14.56 19.56 0.10
N THR A 475 -13.86 18.44 0.24
CA THR A 475 -12.59 18.35 0.99
C THR A 475 -11.52 19.22 0.35
N ALA A 476 -11.29 19.10 -0.96
CA ALA A 476 -10.33 19.92 -1.68
C ALA A 476 -10.63 21.43 -1.57
N ARG A 477 -11.92 21.81 -1.52
CA ARG A 477 -12.33 23.19 -1.25
C ARG A 477 -11.99 23.61 0.19
N ALA A 478 -12.23 22.76 1.18
CA ALA A 478 -11.89 23.03 2.57
C ALA A 478 -10.38 23.19 2.77
N ASP A 479 -9.57 22.33 2.15
CA ASP A 479 -8.10 22.42 2.26
C ASP A 479 -7.55 23.67 1.59
N ARG A 480 -8.12 24.09 0.45
CA ARG A 480 -7.79 25.39 -0.17
C ARG A 480 -8.11 26.56 0.74
N LEU A 481 -9.21 26.50 1.51
CA LEU A 481 -9.55 27.53 2.48
C LEU A 481 -8.55 27.53 3.64
N LYS A 482 -8.23 26.37 4.23
CA LYS A 482 -7.20 26.25 5.28
C LYS A 482 -5.85 26.79 4.84
N LYS A 483 -5.36 26.39 3.65
CA LYS A 483 -4.08 26.88 3.10
C LYS A 483 -4.09 28.40 2.87
N ARG A 484 -5.23 28.96 2.44
CA ARG A 484 -5.40 30.41 2.31
C ARG A 484 -5.34 31.10 3.67
N ASP A 485 -5.99 30.55 4.68
CA ASP A 485 -6.01 31.12 6.04
C ASP A 485 -4.61 31.12 6.66
N VAL A 486 -3.87 30.01 6.55
CA VAL A 486 -2.46 29.93 6.97
C VAL A 486 -1.60 30.98 6.25
N LYS A 487 -1.80 31.17 4.94
CA LYS A 487 -1.05 32.18 4.17
C LYS A 487 -1.39 33.61 4.62
N ILE A 488 -2.64 33.88 4.98
CA ILE A 488 -3.07 35.17 5.53
C ILE A 488 -2.40 35.39 6.89
N VAL A 489 -2.45 34.41 7.80
CA VAL A 489 -1.81 34.50 9.12
C VAL A 489 -0.31 34.76 8.99
N ASN A 490 0.39 33.99 8.13
CA ASN A 490 1.82 34.19 7.90
C ASN A 490 2.14 35.56 7.29
N LYS A 491 1.29 36.09 6.42
CA LYS A 491 1.44 37.45 5.89
C LYS A 491 1.26 38.50 7.00
N MET A 492 0.23 38.35 7.84
CA MET A 492 -0.03 39.26 8.96
C MET A 492 1.12 39.24 9.98
N LEU A 493 1.65 38.06 10.30
CA LEU A 493 2.82 37.91 11.17
C LEU A 493 4.04 38.65 10.63
N ARG A 494 4.35 38.50 9.33
CA ARG A 494 5.47 39.21 8.67
C ARG A 494 5.28 40.73 8.66
N GLU A 495 4.07 41.20 8.38
CA GLU A 495 3.74 42.64 8.39
C GLU A 495 3.78 43.23 9.82
N ALA A 496 3.45 42.44 10.84
CA ALA A 496 3.60 42.86 12.23
C ALA A 496 5.08 42.96 12.64
N THR A 497 5.93 42.01 12.21
CA THR A 497 7.37 42.03 12.53
C THR A 497 8.09 43.22 11.90
N THR A 498 7.68 43.64 10.70
CA THR A 498 8.26 44.80 9.98
C THR A 498 7.81 46.15 10.51
N LYS A 499 6.74 46.22 11.32
CA LYS A 499 6.29 47.47 11.97
C LYS A 499 6.94 47.71 13.34
N THR A 500 7.55 46.68 13.91
CA THR A 500 8.25 46.73 15.22
C THR A 500 9.77 46.90 15.09
N SER A 501 10.29 46.91 13.86
CA SER A 501 11.65 47.32 13.50
C SER A 501 11.63 48.71 12.90
#